data_AF-A0A0K2TEL9-F1
#
_entry.id   AF-A0A0K2TEL9-F1
#
_cell.length_a   1.000
_cell.length_b   1.000
_cell.length_c   1.000
_cell.angle_alpha   90.00
_cell.angle_beta   90.00
_cell.angle_gamma   90.00
#
_symmetry.space_group_name_H-M   'P 1'
#
loop_
_entity.id
_entity.type
_entity.pdbx_description
1 polymer ?
#
loop_
_entity_poly.entity_id
_entity_poly.type
_entity_poly.pdbx_seq_one_letter_code
_entity_poly.pdbx_strand_id
1 'polypeptide(L)'
;IFFSFPSFTECPRSDDRLERFACPTPDFRNRYRCIDDRSLCDGFYDCPGKEDENPEQCLFYKTTKAHLDILAEALLRWARGR
;
A
#
# COMPACT_ATOMS: atom_id res chain seq x y z
N ILE A 1 -18.34 -7.66 -15.14
CA ILE A 1 -17.09 -8.36 -14.76
C ILE A 1 -16.95 -8.18 -13.25
N PHE A 2 -17.50 -9.13 -12.49
CA PHE A 2 -17.42 -9.12 -11.04
C PHE A 2 -16.05 -9.67 -10.65
N PHE A 3 -15.13 -8.80 -10.25
CA PHE A 3 -14.04 -9.25 -9.38
C PHE A 3 -14.70 -9.68 -8.07
N SER A 4 -14.77 -10.98 -7.80
CA SER A 4 -14.93 -11.45 -6.43
C SER A 4 -13.69 -11.01 -5.67
N PHE A 5 -13.70 -9.79 -5.14
CA PHE A 5 -12.80 -9.42 -4.05
C PHE A 5 -13.33 -10.16 -2.82
N PRO A 6 -12.67 -11.23 -2.34
CA PRO A 6 -13.01 -11.76 -1.02
C PRO A 6 -12.87 -10.60 -0.03
N SER A 7 -13.85 -10.49 0.88
CA SER A 7 -13.98 -9.46 1.91
C SER A 7 -12.63 -8.89 2.32
N PHE A 8 -12.40 -7.62 1.94
CA PHE A 8 -11.24 -6.82 2.30
C PHE A 8 -10.87 -7.08 3.75
N THR A 9 -9.71 -7.70 3.97
CA THR A 9 -9.20 -7.97 5.31
C THR A 9 -8.82 -6.62 5.90
N GLU A 10 -9.70 -6.04 6.72
CA GLU A 10 -9.46 -4.74 7.35
C GLU A 10 -8.21 -4.83 8.21
N CYS A 11 -7.08 -4.36 7.68
CA CYS A 11 -5.92 -4.07 8.50
C CYS A 11 -6.33 -2.96 9.47
N PRO A 12 -6.19 -3.16 10.79
CA PRO A 12 -6.51 -2.12 11.74
C PRO A 12 -5.68 -0.89 11.40
N ARG A 13 -6.35 0.27 11.28
CA ARG A 13 -5.66 1.53 11.01
C ARG A 13 -4.62 1.77 12.12
N SER A 14 -3.38 2.08 11.74
CA SER A 14 -2.36 2.49 12.70
C SER A 14 -2.78 3.82 13.32
N ASP A 15 -2.56 3.99 14.63
CA ASP A 15 -2.70 5.30 15.32
C ASP A 15 -1.83 6.39 14.66
N ASP A 16 -0.76 5.99 13.96
CA ASP A 16 0.24 6.86 13.33
C ASP A 16 -0.20 7.46 11.98
N ARG A 17 -1.46 7.27 11.57
CA ARG A 17 -2.01 7.82 10.31
C ARG A 17 -1.39 7.21 9.03
N LEU A 18 -0.67 6.10 9.13
CA LEU A 18 -0.22 5.32 7.99
C LEU A 18 -1.28 4.30 7.57
N GLU A 19 -1.57 4.29 6.27
CA GLU A 19 -2.46 3.32 5.64
C GLU A 19 -1.74 1.96 5.61
N ARG A 20 -2.42 0.94 6.12
CA ARG A 20 -1.90 -0.44 6.13
C ARG A 20 -2.59 -1.25 5.04
N PHE A 21 -1.82 -2.07 4.34
CA PHE A 21 -2.29 -2.90 3.25
C PHE A 21 -2.20 -4.38 3.63
N ALA A 22 -3.24 -5.15 3.33
CA ALA A 22 -3.22 -6.59 3.50
C ALA A 22 -2.55 -7.26 2.30
N CYS A 23 -1.60 -8.15 2.57
CA CYS A 23 -1.02 -9.04 1.57
C CYS A 23 -2.14 -9.94 0.99
N PRO A 24 -2.40 -9.95 -0.33
CA PRO A 24 -3.40 -10.83 -0.96
C PRO A 24 -3.14 -12.32 -0.70
N THR A 25 -1.87 -12.74 -0.57
CA THR A 25 -1.52 -14.12 -0.26
C THR A 25 -1.51 -14.32 1.26
N PRO A 26 -2.31 -15.26 1.81
CA PRO A 26 -2.24 -15.57 3.23
C PRO A 26 -0.96 -16.35 3.57
N ASP A 27 -0.53 -16.24 4.82
CA ASP A 27 0.60 -16.99 5.36
C ASP A 27 0.28 -18.50 5.52
N PHE A 28 1.27 -19.33 5.88
CA PHE A 28 1.12 -20.79 6.05
C PHE A 28 0.05 -21.18 7.10
N ARG A 29 -0.36 -20.26 7.97
CA ARG A 29 -1.47 -20.42 8.94
C ARG A 29 -2.81 -19.87 8.45
N ASN A 30 -2.93 -19.58 7.17
CA ASN A 30 -4.10 -18.94 6.56
C ASN A 30 -4.46 -17.58 7.19
N ARG A 31 -3.43 -16.81 7.58
CA ARG A 31 -3.58 -15.46 8.16
C ARG A 31 -3.08 -14.42 7.17
N TYR A 32 -3.83 -13.34 7.02
CA TYR A 32 -3.42 -12.21 6.21
C TYR A 32 -2.40 -11.36 6.97
N ARG A 33 -1.31 -11.01 6.30
CA ARG A 33 -0.28 -10.12 6.84
C ARG A 33 -0.60 -8.68 6.44
N CYS A 34 -0.52 -7.76 7.38
CA CYS A 34 -0.65 -6.33 7.13
C CYS A 34 0.73 -5.70 7.06
N ILE A 35 0.98 -4.91 6.02
CA ILE A 35 2.21 -4.17 5.79
C ILE A 35 1.92 -2.68 5.67
N ASP A 36 2.95 -1.88 5.85
CA ASP A 36 2.89 -0.42 5.78
C ASP A 36 3.14 0.09 4.35
N ASP A 37 2.73 1.31 4.01
CA ASP A 37 3.00 1.89 2.68
C ASP A 37 4.50 2.02 2.37
N ARG A 38 5.33 2.11 3.41
CA ARG A 38 6.80 2.17 3.30
C ARG A 38 7.45 0.82 3.03
N SER A 39 6.78 -0.26 3.42
CA SER A 39 7.20 -1.65 3.15
C SER A 39 6.87 -2.09 1.72
N LEU A 40 6.18 -1.27 0.93
CA LEU A 40 5.91 -1.58 -0.48
C LEU A 40 7.10 -1.15 -1.34
N CYS A 41 7.69 -2.10 -2.07
CA CYS A 41 8.74 -1.87 -3.06
C CYS A 41 10.04 -1.28 -2.46
N ASP A 42 10.37 -1.69 -1.24
CA ASP A 42 11.54 -1.32 -0.46
C ASP A 42 12.74 -2.27 -0.67
N GLY A 43 12.53 -3.37 -1.39
CA GLY A 43 13.52 -4.40 -1.70
C GLY A 43 13.53 -5.59 -0.75
N PHE A 44 12.61 -5.65 0.21
CA PHE A 44 12.41 -6.76 1.12
C PHE A 44 11.07 -7.45 0.86
N TYR A 45 11.08 -8.78 0.89
CA TYR A 45 9.85 -9.55 0.79
C TYR A 45 9.13 -9.60 2.14
N ASP A 46 8.25 -8.63 2.39
CA ASP A 46 7.40 -8.56 3.56
C ASP A 46 6.16 -9.47 3.42
N CYS A 47 5.57 -9.55 2.22
CA CYS A 47 4.44 -10.45 2.00
C CYS A 47 4.89 -11.91 1.79
N PRO A 48 4.11 -12.90 2.27
CA PRO A 48 4.47 -14.32 2.11
C PRO A 48 4.47 -14.76 0.63
N GLY A 49 3.66 -14.13 -0.22
CA GLY A 49 3.64 -14.36 -1.67
C GLY A 49 4.56 -13.44 -2.46
N LYS A 50 5.34 -12.58 -1.79
CA LYS A 50 6.28 -11.61 -2.40
C LYS A 50 5.63 -10.60 -3.34
N GLU A 51 4.32 -10.42 -3.23
CA GLU A 51 3.54 -9.53 -4.10
C GLU A 51 3.88 -8.04 -3.91
N ASP A 52 4.39 -7.68 -2.74
CA ASP A 52 4.88 -6.35 -2.36
C ASP A 52 6.11 -5.90 -3.17
N GLU A 53 6.85 -6.85 -3.74
CA GLU A 53 8.08 -6.63 -4.50
C GLU A 53 7.97 -7.11 -5.96
N ASN A 54 6.75 -7.32 -6.45
CA ASN A 54 6.54 -7.68 -7.84
C ASN A 54 6.96 -6.52 -8.76
N PRO A 55 7.89 -6.71 -9.71
CA PRO A 55 8.43 -5.64 -10.55
C PRO A 55 7.37 -4.82 -11.29
N GLU A 56 6.35 -5.49 -11.84
CA GLU A 56 5.27 -4.82 -12.59
C GLU A 56 4.43 -3.95 -11.65
N GLN A 57 4.05 -4.47 -10.49
CA GLN A 57 3.25 -3.74 -9.50
C GLN A 57 4.04 -2.57 -8.91
N CYS A 58 5.34 -2.76 -8.67
CA CYS A 58 6.21 -1.70 -8.18
C CYS A 58 6.42 -0.56 -9.17
N LEU A 59 6.44 -0.84 -10.48
CA LEU A 59 6.48 0.22 -11.49
C LEU A 59 5.25 1.12 -11.41
N PHE A 60 4.06 0.53 -11.34
CA PHE A 60 2.81 1.29 -11.22
C PHE A 60 2.68 2.01 -9.88
N TYR A 61 3.08 1.37 -8.78
CA TYR A 61 3.05 1.98 -7.45
C TYR A 61 3.96 3.20 -7.36
N LYS A 62 5.23 3.06 -7.77
CA LYS A 62 6.22 4.16 -7.70
C LYS A 62 5.82 5.35 -8.56
N THR A 63 5.35 5.11 -9.78
CA THR A 63 4.89 6.19 -10.68
C THR A 63 3.67 6.91 -10.11
N THR A 64 2.67 6.17 -9.63
CA THR A 64 1.44 6.75 -9.05
C THR A 64 1.74 7.53 -7.76
N LYS A 65 2.57 6.98 -6.87
CA LYS A 65 2.98 7.65 -5.62
C LYS A 65 3.68 8.97 -5.91
N ALA A 66 4.63 8.99 -6.83
CA ALA A 66 5.35 10.21 -7.20
C ALA A 66 4.41 11.33 -7.68
N HIS A 67 3.40 11.00 -8.49
CA HIS A 67 2.42 11.99 -8.93
C HIS A 67 1.49 12.47 -7.81
N LEU A 68 1.09 11.57 -6.90
CA LEU A 68 0.28 11.93 -5.73
C LEU A 68 1.04 12.83 -4.76
N ASP A 69 2.34 12.59 -4.55
CA ASP A 69 3.18 13.41 -3.67
C ASP A 69 3.28 14.86 -4.18
N ILE A 70 3.40 15.05 -5.50
CA ILE A 70 3.39 16.38 -6.13
C ILE A 70 2.05 17.09 -5.87
N LEU A 71 0.93 16.39 -6.03
CA LEU A 71 -0.40 16.95 -5.80
C LEU A 71 -0.61 17.30 -4.32
N ALA A 72 -0.22 16.41 -3.41
CA ALA A 72 -0.30 16.63 -1.97
C ALA A 72 0.52 17.86 -1.55
N GLU A 73 1.73 18.01 -2.08
CA GLU A 73 2.56 19.18 -1.83
C GLU A 73 1.91 20.47 -2.34
N ALA A 74 1.38 20.47 -3.57
CA ALA A 74 0.70 21.64 -4.14
C ALA A 74 -0.52 22.06 -3.29
N LEU A 75 -1.31 21.08 -2.84
CA LEU A 75 -2.47 21.33 -1.96
C LEU A 75 -2.05 21.88 -0.59
N LEU A 76 -0.99 21.33 0.01
CA LEU A 76 -0.47 21.80 1.29
C LEU A 76 0.09 23.22 1.20
N ARG A 77 0.79 23.56 0.11
CA ARG A 77 1.27 24.92 -0.14
C ARG A 77 0.11 25.90 -0.29
N TRP A 78 -0.93 25.52 -1.03
CA TRP A 78 -2.15 26.32 -1.16
C TRP A 78 -2.88 26.53 0.18
N ALA A 79 -2.96 25.48 1.01
CA ALA A 79 -3.64 25.55 2.31
C ALA A 79 -2.89 26.44 3.31
N ARG A 80 -1.56 26.56 3.21
CA ARG A 80 -0.72 27.40 4.10
C ARG A 80 -0.64 28.86 3.67
N GLY A 81 -0.86 29.15 2.38
CA GLY A 81 -0.83 30.51 1.81
C GLY A 81 -2.17 31.24 1.88
N ARG A 82 -3.09 30.74 2.70
CA ARG A 82 -4.38 31.34 3.03
C ARG A 82 -4.49 31.51 4.54
#